data_AF-A0A0X1U9A2-F1
#
_entry.id   AF-A0A0X1U9A2-F1
#
_cell.length_a   1.000
_cell.length_b   1.000
_cell.length_c   1.000
_cell.angle_alpha   90.00
_cell.angle_beta   90.00
_cell.angle_gamma   90.00
#
_symmetry.space_group_name_H-M   'P 1'
#
loop_
_entity.id
_entity.type
_entity.pdbx_description
1 polymer ?
#
loop_
_entity_poly.entity_id
_entity_poly.type
_entity_poly.pdbx_seq_one_letter_code
_entity_poly.pdbx_strand_id
1 'polypeptide(L)'
;MLEGCDAMFFNKKLNFYSSHLDSYIEHLKKGDLGYLPWIFCVFAEDSDKHKLKAAQALNEFLNELSFDELCQTDIRMRETTSVEWSINWRALNIKKFITNQMSENEKRTVFIFASFNPNGYIREEAINALVTHNESLLFILLRCNDWVDQVRQSALLLLSKRFINASDEEIVNALPLMEKLRRSERCEFSSILSIIVSAFGSNKSLIEKGLNSREIRARRFCISVLGNLPKIDDKCLLTHIKHEQDPFLRKMVFQLLLKTKADLDELSRQFLKDKYPPNRILALHFLYDYKPDIALDISENMLMDRNTQVRTLARSIISKSERVIDVRQLYINNLPTDPVVSLLGLGEVGIHEDCNLIENYLANDCISIIRAAMTALMRLDSAKFIPRITEMLSSQHAGIIKTTTLLLRKNKGYDFERIFQLQEASSNENVKVKCATLLFSSSKWKSLIYALMLLGSDYEKLEILCHTQISRWICSYNRSYAVPSENEKQRLNELLIEKNRFLGLEIEKQLLFLSR
;
A
#
# COMPACT_ATOMS: atom_id res chain seq x y z
N MET A 1 31.62 -25.51 41.92
CA MET A 1 31.46 -26.87 41.38
C MET A 1 30.03 -27.05 40.93
N LEU A 2 29.77 -26.71 39.67
CA LEU A 2 28.69 -27.22 38.82
C LEU A 2 29.23 -26.99 37.41
N GLU A 3 30.10 -27.91 37.00
CA GLU A 3 30.58 -28.06 35.63
C GLU A 3 29.46 -28.61 34.76
N GLY A 4 29.52 -28.31 33.47
CA GLY A 4 28.87 -29.13 32.45
C GLY A 4 27.44 -28.75 32.11
N CYS A 5 27.26 -27.64 31.39
CA CYS A 5 26.21 -27.55 30.40
C CYS A 5 26.87 -27.23 29.07
N ASP A 6 27.43 -28.27 28.45
CA ASP A 6 27.89 -28.24 27.06
C ASP A 6 26.77 -27.70 26.18
N ALA A 7 27.04 -26.57 25.53
CA ALA A 7 26.22 -26.03 24.46
C ALA A 7 26.31 -26.95 23.23
N MET A 8 25.55 -28.05 23.26
CA MET A 8 25.30 -28.94 22.12
C MET A 8 24.32 -28.27 21.15
N PHE A 9 24.77 -27.36 20.29
CA PHE A 9 24.04 -27.01 19.05
C PHE A 9 24.99 -26.67 17.89
N PHE A 10 25.13 -27.64 16.97
CA PHE A 10 25.62 -27.59 15.57
C PHE A 10 26.84 -26.74 15.20
N ASN A 11 28.04 -27.09 15.67
CA ASN A 11 29.24 -26.88 14.86
C ASN A 11 29.24 -27.94 13.75
N LYS A 12 28.80 -27.57 12.53
CA LYS A 12 28.88 -28.49 11.38
C LYS A 12 30.36 -28.85 11.14
N LYS A 13 30.62 -30.09 10.72
CA LYS A 13 31.99 -30.57 10.42
C LYS A 13 32.69 -29.63 9.45
N LEU A 14 34.02 -29.51 9.55
CA LEU A 14 34.86 -28.78 8.60
C LEU A 14 34.49 -29.19 7.16
N ASN A 15 34.25 -28.22 6.27
CA ASN A 15 33.90 -28.43 4.85
C ASN A 15 32.48 -28.99 4.58
N PHE A 16 31.55 -28.90 5.53
CA PHE A 16 30.16 -29.32 5.34
C PHE A 16 29.50 -28.58 4.17
N TYR A 17 29.65 -27.27 4.07
CA TYR A 17 28.98 -26.50 3.02
C TYR A 17 29.61 -26.78 1.65
N SER A 18 30.94 -26.84 1.58
CA SER A 18 31.69 -27.17 0.37
C SER A 18 31.31 -28.54 -0.19
N SER A 19 31.14 -29.55 0.66
CA SER A 19 30.77 -30.92 0.23
C SER A 19 29.37 -31.04 -0.37
N HIS A 20 28.47 -30.09 -0.08
CA HIS A 20 27.09 -30.07 -0.60
C HIS A 20 26.84 -28.97 -1.63
N LEU A 21 27.86 -28.16 -1.96
CA LEU A 21 27.73 -26.98 -2.82
C LEU A 21 27.06 -27.30 -4.16
N ASP A 22 27.43 -28.41 -4.79
CA ASP A 22 26.91 -28.79 -6.11
C ASP A 22 25.40 -29.03 -6.07
N SER A 23 24.92 -29.71 -5.03
CA SER A 23 23.49 -29.92 -4.80
C SER A 23 22.78 -28.58 -4.54
N TYR A 24 23.36 -27.71 -3.71
CA TYR A 24 22.75 -26.39 -3.42
C TYR A 24 22.63 -25.52 -4.67
N ILE A 25 23.65 -25.51 -5.54
CA ILE A 25 23.61 -24.80 -6.82
C ILE A 25 22.53 -25.39 -7.74
N GLU A 26 22.38 -26.71 -7.76
CA GLU A 26 21.33 -27.36 -8.57
C GLU A 26 19.92 -26.99 -8.10
N HIS A 27 19.69 -26.89 -6.78
CA HIS A 27 18.44 -26.40 -6.22
C HIS A 27 18.18 -24.92 -6.55
N LEU A 28 19.22 -24.07 -6.46
CA LEU A 28 19.11 -22.66 -6.85
C LEU A 28 18.69 -22.53 -8.33
N LYS A 29 19.28 -23.33 -9.22
CA LYS A 29 18.93 -23.37 -10.66
C LYS A 29 17.50 -23.84 -10.92
N LYS A 30 16.88 -24.58 -9.98
CA LYS A 30 15.47 -24.98 -10.02
C LYS A 30 14.53 -23.91 -9.42
N GLY A 31 15.07 -22.76 -8.98
CA GLY A 31 14.32 -21.64 -8.41
C GLY A 31 14.15 -21.70 -6.89
N ASP A 32 14.79 -22.64 -6.19
CA ASP A 32 14.70 -22.73 -4.74
C ASP A 32 15.67 -21.76 -4.05
N LEU A 33 15.16 -20.56 -3.76
CA LEU A 33 15.93 -19.48 -3.12
C LEU A 33 16.29 -19.80 -1.66
N GLY A 34 15.72 -20.84 -1.05
CA GLY A 34 16.09 -21.30 0.29
C GLY A 34 17.55 -21.78 0.39
N TYR A 35 18.19 -22.05 -0.76
CA TYR A 35 19.58 -22.48 -0.84
C TYR A 35 20.62 -21.37 -0.96
N LEU A 36 20.21 -20.11 -1.17
CA LEU A 36 21.14 -18.98 -1.21
C LEU A 36 21.98 -18.82 0.08
N PRO A 37 21.41 -18.88 1.30
CA PRO A 37 22.19 -18.79 2.52
C PRO A 37 23.21 -19.94 2.65
N TRP A 38 22.84 -21.15 2.20
CA TRP A 38 23.68 -22.34 2.25
C TRP A 38 24.86 -22.26 1.29
N ILE A 39 24.66 -21.73 0.08
CA ILE A 39 25.74 -21.44 -0.87
C ILE A 39 26.69 -20.40 -0.30
N PHE A 40 26.15 -19.33 0.31
CA PHE A 40 26.98 -18.27 0.92
C PHE A 40 27.85 -18.79 2.08
N CYS A 41 27.40 -19.79 2.84
CA CYS A 41 28.18 -20.36 3.93
C CYS A 41 29.52 -20.97 3.50
N VAL A 42 29.69 -21.33 2.21
CA VAL A 42 30.97 -21.84 1.68
C VAL A 42 32.11 -20.83 1.86
N PHE A 43 31.82 -19.52 1.88
CA PHE A 43 32.84 -18.50 2.07
C PHE A 43 33.47 -18.50 3.47
N ALA A 44 32.81 -19.12 4.46
CA ALA A 44 33.36 -19.30 5.80
C ALA A 44 34.36 -20.47 5.91
N GLU A 45 34.44 -21.34 4.90
CA GLU A 45 35.29 -22.53 4.91
C GLU A 45 36.63 -22.27 4.20
N ASP A 46 37.61 -23.16 4.40
CA ASP A 46 38.96 -22.99 3.86
C ASP A 46 39.14 -23.77 2.55
N SER A 47 38.40 -23.34 1.50
CA SER A 47 38.49 -23.97 0.19
C SER A 47 38.31 -23.00 -0.99
N ASP A 48 39.41 -22.55 -1.58
CA ASP A 48 39.39 -21.58 -2.68
C ASP A 48 38.62 -22.09 -3.92
N LYS A 49 38.73 -23.38 -4.22
CA LYS A 49 38.00 -24.01 -5.33
C LYS A 49 36.48 -23.89 -5.15
N HIS A 50 35.98 -24.15 -3.94
CA HIS A 50 34.53 -24.09 -3.67
C HIS A 50 34.06 -22.65 -3.53
N LYS A 51 34.87 -21.75 -2.96
CA LYS A 51 34.58 -20.30 -2.94
C LYS A 51 34.40 -19.74 -4.35
N LEU A 52 35.32 -20.06 -5.27
CA LEU A 52 35.20 -19.64 -6.67
C LEU A 52 33.90 -20.14 -7.30
N LYS A 53 33.57 -21.43 -7.13
CA LYS A 53 32.35 -22.04 -7.67
C LYS A 53 31.07 -21.41 -7.08
N ALA A 54 31.07 -21.13 -5.78
CA ALA A 54 29.96 -20.45 -5.11
C ALA A 54 29.79 -19.02 -5.63
N ALA A 55 30.90 -18.27 -5.80
CA ALA A 55 30.87 -16.91 -6.32
C ALA A 55 30.34 -16.86 -7.76
N GLN A 56 30.73 -17.82 -8.61
CA GLN A 56 30.20 -17.98 -9.96
C GLN A 56 28.69 -18.17 -9.98
N ALA A 57 28.18 -19.12 -9.19
CA ALA A 57 26.75 -19.40 -9.12
C ALA A 57 25.93 -18.21 -8.59
N LEU A 58 26.43 -17.51 -7.57
CA LEU A 58 25.78 -16.31 -7.06
C LEU A 58 25.84 -15.16 -8.05
N ASN A 59 26.89 -15.06 -8.87
CA ASN A 59 27.06 -13.99 -9.84
C ASN A 59 26.13 -14.19 -11.05
N GLU A 60 26.00 -15.44 -11.52
CA GLU A 60 24.98 -15.83 -12.51
C GLU A 60 23.58 -15.44 -12.01
N PHE A 61 23.22 -15.87 -10.79
CA PHE A 61 21.93 -15.57 -10.19
C PHE A 61 21.67 -14.06 -10.04
N LEU A 62 22.65 -13.30 -9.55
CA LEU A 62 22.51 -11.85 -9.34
C LEU A 62 22.18 -11.09 -10.65
N ASN A 63 22.77 -11.50 -11.77
CA ASN A 63 22.59 -10.84 -13.07
C ASN A 63 21.19 -11.05 -13.67
N GLU A 64 20.42 -12.01 -13.16
CA GLU A 64 19.06 -12.31 -13.62
C GLU A 64 17.98 -11.59 -12.77
N LEU A 65 18.35 -10.99 -11.64
CA LEU A 65 17.37 -10.41 -10.71
C LEU A 65 16.81 -9.07 -11.21
N SER A 66 15.47 -8.97 -11.17
CA SER A 66 14.80 -7.68 -11.17
C SER A 66 15.03 -6.93 -9.84
N PHE A 67 14.74 -5.63 -9.84
CA PHE A 67 14.83 -4.79 -8.63
C PHE A 67 14.00 -5.33 -7.45
N ASP A 68 12.77 -5.77 -7.72
CA ASP A 68 11.86 -6.26 -6.68
C ASP A 68 12.32 -7.63 -6.15
N GLU A 69 12.86 -8.51 -7.00
CA GLU A 69 13.44 -9.80 -6.59
C GLU A 69 14.73 -9.63 -5.78
N LEU A 70 15.57 -8.65 -6.12
CA LEU A 70 16.75 -8.29 -5.34
C LEU A 70 16.37 -7.85 -3.93
N CYS A 71 15.37 -6.95 -3.82
CA CYS A 71 14.85 -6.52 -2.52
C CYS A 71 14.29 -7.68 -1.69
N GLN A 72 13.62 -8.65 -2.32
CA GLN A 72 13.09 -9.84 -1.64
C GLN A 72 14.22 -10.78 -1.20
N THR A 73 15.23 -10.96 -2.04
CA THR A 73 16.41 -11.78 -1.75
C THR A 73 17.13 -11.27 -0.52
N ASP A 74 17.35 -9.95 -0.42
CA ASP A 74 17.93 -9.32 0.77
C ASP A 74 17.11 -9.59 2.05
N ILE A 75 15.77 -9.50 1.97
CA ILE A 75 14.91 -9.77 3.14
C ILE A 75 15.03 -11.24 3.55
N ARG A 76 14.91 -12.18 2.61
CA ARG A 76 14.96 -13.62 2.89
C ARG A 76 16.30 -14.06 3.47
N MET A 77 17.41 -13.60 2.87
CA MET A 77 18.76 -13.89 3.37
C MET A 77 18.92 -13.42 4.82
N ARG A 78 18.40 -12.23 5.15
CA ARG A 78 18.44 -11.67 6.51
C ARG A 78 17.58 -12.40 7.53
N GLU A 79 16.48 -13.01 7.10
CA GLU A 79 15.57 -13.78 7.97
C GLU A 79 16.09 -15.20 8.26
N THR A 80 17.14 -15.65 7.57
CA THR A 80 17.70 -17.01 7.75
C THR A 80 18.63 -17.08 8.97
N THR A 81 18.05 -17.04 10.17
CA THR A 81 18.78 -17.02 11.45
C THR A 81 19.48 -18.34 11.78
N SER A 82 19.02 -19.47 11.25
CA SER A 82 19.65 -20.80 11.48
C SER A 82 21.13 -20.83 11.08
N VAL A 83 21.53 -20.00 10.13
CA VAL A 83 22.90 -19.84 9.65
C VAL A 83 23.78 -19.08 10.64
N GLU A 84 23.23 -18.13 11.42
CA GLU A 84 23.98 -17.39 12.46
C GLU A 84 24.52 -18.31 13.55
N TRP A 85 23.76 -19.37 13.87
CA TRP A 85 24.13 -20.32 14.93
C TRP A 85 25.18 -21.33 14.49
N SER A 86 25.34 -21.55 13.19
CA SER A 86 26.19 -22.62 12.63
C SER A 86 27.65 -22.23 12.37
N ILE A 87 27.94 -20.93 12.33
CA ILE A 87 29.25 -20.35 11.99
C ILE A 87 29.51 -19.17 12.94
N ASN A 88 30.71 -19.09 13.52
CA ASN A 88 31.11 -17.91 14.29
C ASN A 88 31.49 -16.74 13.36
N TRP A 89 30.49 -16.07 12.81
CA TRP A 89 30.64 -14.98 11.85
C TRP A 89 31.49 -13.81 12.38
N ARG A 90 31.50 -13.56 13.69
CA ARG A 90 32.31 -12.49 14.31
C ARG A 90 33.81 -12.75 14.24
N ALA A 91 34.23 -14.01 14.14
CA ALA A 91 35.64 -14.39 14.03
C ALA A 91 36.16 -14.38 12.59
N LEU A 92 35.27 -14.20 11.60
CA LEU A 92 35.61 -14.23 10.19
C LEU A 92 35.96 -12.82 9.68
N ASN A 93 36.88 -12.78 8.72
CA ASN A 93 37.24 -11.57 8.00
C ASN A 93 36.76 -11.70 6.55
N ILE A 94 35.95 -10.75 6.08
CA ILE A 94 35.35 -10.79 4.75
C ILE A 94 36.41 -10.82 3.63
N LYS A 95 37.62 -10.29 3.88
CA LYS A 95 38.75 -10.37 2.95
C LYS A 95 39.23 -11.80 2.69
N LYS A 96 38.86 -12.77 3.54
CA LYS A 96 39.13 -14.20 3.32
C LYS A 96 38.05 -14.90 2.49
N PHE A 97 36.94 -14.22 2.18
CA PHE A 97 35.88 -14.79 1.35
C PHE A 97 36.24 -14.75 -0.14
N ILE A 98 37.08 -13.80 -0.53
CA ILE A 98 37.58 -13.65 -1.90
C ILE A 98 38.84 -14.49 -2.12
N THR A 99 39.04 -14.93 -3.36
CA THR A 99 40.23 -15.65 -3.79
C THR A 99 40.87 -14.96 -5.00
N ASN A 100 42.14 -15.27 -5.27
CA ASN A 100 42.86 -14.66 -6.40
C ASN A 100 42.33 -15.13 -7.77
N GLN A 101 41.59 -16.25 -7.81
CA GLN A 101 41.01 -16.81 -9.03
C GLN A 101 39.67 -16.15 -9.39
N MET A 102 39.07 -15.38 -8.49
CA MET A 102 37.84 -14.65 -8.77
C MET A 102 38.12 -13.41 -9.64
N SER A 103 37.26 -13.20 -10.63
CA SER A 103 37.08 -11.93 -11.34
C SER A 103 36.55 -10.84 -10.41
N GLU A 104 36.65 -9.57 -10.84
CA GLU A 104 36.14 -8.44 -10.06
C GLU A 104 34.62 -8.49 -9.87
N ASN A 105 33.87 -9.03 -10.83
CA ASN A 105 32.42 -9.22 -10.71
C ASN A 105 32.07 -10.28 -9.67
N GLU A 106 32.80 -11.41 -9.65
CA GLU A 106 32.61 -12.46 -8.65
C GLU A 106 32.96 -11.95 -7.24
N LYS A 107 34.08 -11.23 -7.07
CA LYS A 107 34.44 -10.60 -5.79
C LYS A 107 33.36 -9.64 -5.31
N ARG A 108 32.88 -8.76 -6.20
CA ARG A 108 31.77 -7.83 -5.91
C ARG A 108 30.53 -8.59 -5.46
N THR A 109 30.16 -9.65 -6.18
CA THR A 109 29.00 -10.49 -5.84
C THR A 109 29.13 -11.10 -4.45
N VAL A 110 30.31 -11.59 -4.07
CA VAL A 110 30.56 -12.10 -2.70
C VAL A 110 30.25 -11.03 -1.67
N PHE A 111 30.72 -9.80 -1.87
CA PHE A 111 30.44 -8.70 -0.96
C PHE A 111 28.96 -8.26 -0.98
N ILE A 112 28.28 -8.32 -2.12
CA ILE A 112 26.83 -8.06 -2.22
C ILE A 112 26.06 -9.04 -1.33
N PHE A 113 26.30 -10.34 -1.47
CA PHE A 113 25.60 -11.34 -0.64
C PHE A 113 26.02 -11.28 0.83
N ALA A 114 27.26 -10.89 1.12
CA ALA A 114 27.68 -10.59 2.49
C ALA A 114 26.91 -9.41 3.08
N SER A 115 26.59 -8.39 2.26
CA SER A 115 25.74 -7.28 2.69
C SER A 115 24.30 -7.71 3.02
N PHE A 116 23.85 -8.90 2.57
CA PHE A 116 22.54 -9.48 2.90
C PHE A 116 22.59 -10.43 4.11
N ASN A 117 23.76 -10.68 4.68
CA ASN A 117 23.93 -11.62 5.78
C ASN A 117 23.10 -11.19 7.01
N PRO A 118 22.53 -12.12 7.80
CA PRO A 118 21.85 -11.80 9.06
C PRO A 118 22.73 -11.04 10.09
N ASN A 119 24.04 -11.29 10.07
CA ASN A 119 24.99 -10.70 11.00
C ASN A 119 25.39 -9.27 10.62
N GLY A 120 25.11 -8.30 11.49
CA GLY A 120 25.40 -6.88 11.28
C GLY A 120 26.88 -6.55 11.05
N TYR A 121 27.83 -7.25 11.69
CA TYR A 121 29.26 -7.02 11.49
C TYR A 121 29.70 -7.40 10.08
N ILE A 122 29.20 -8.53 9.57
CA ILE A 122 29.48 -8.96 8.19
C ILE A 122 28.89 -7.95 7.20
N ARG A 123 27.68 -7.43 7.46
CA ARG A 123 27.06 -6.41 6.60
C ARG A 123 27.86 -5.11 6.57
N GLU A 124 28.35 -4.66 7.73
CA GLU A 124 29.18 -3.46 7.84
C GLU A 124 30.51 -3.61 7.07
N GLU A 125 31.22 -4.72 7.27
CA GLU A 125 32.46 -5.01 6.52
C GLU A 125 32.19 -5.12 5.01
N ALA A 126 31.04 -5.68 4.62
CA ALA A 126 30.64 -5.80 3.23
C ALA A 126 30.44 -4.46 2.54
N ILE A 127 29.72 -3.50 3.16
CA ILE A 127 29.54 -2.18 2.56
C ILE A 127 30.86 -1.40 2.47
N ASN A 128 31.75 -1.56 3.47
CA ASN A 128 33.08 -0.97 3.44
C ASN A 128 33.91 -1.52 2.28
N ALA A 129 33.82 -2.82 1.98
CA ALA A 129 34.46 -3.41 0.82
C ALA A 129 33.82 -2.95 -0.50
N LEU A 130 32.48 -2.84 -0.56
CA LEU A 130 31.74 -2.52 -1.77
C LEU A 130 31.99 -1.10 -2.31
N VAL A 131 32.34 -0.12 -1.46
CA VAL A 131 32.48 1.28 -1.86
C VAL A 131 33.43 1.50 -3.05
N THR A 132 34.45 0.65 -3.19
CA THR A 132 35.45 0.72 -4.27
C THR A 132 35.04 -0.04 -5.53
N HIS A 133 33.96 -0.83 -5.50
CA HIS A 133 33.47 -1.57 -6.65
C HIS A 133 32.43 -0.78 -7.43
N ASN A 134 32.45 -0.90 -8.77
CA ASN A 134 31.40 -0.37 -9.64
C ASN A 134 30.08 -1.12 -9.46
N GLU A 135 28.96 -0.45 -9.74
CA GLU A 135 27.61 -1.01 -9.62
C GLU A 135 27.26 -1.44 -8.18
N SER A 136 27.80 -0.75 -7.18
CA SER A 136 27.63 -1.07 -5.76
C SER A 136 26.67 -0.11 -5.02
N LEU A 137 26.34 1.04 -5.62
CA LEU A 137 25.53 2.10 -5.02
C LEU A 137 24.19 1.60 -4.48
N LEU A 138 23.52 0.71 -5.23
CA LEU A 138 22.24 0.13 -4.82
C LEU A 138 22.34 -0.61 -3.49
N PHE A 139 23.41 -1.38 -3.28
CA PHE A 139 23.60 -2.17 -2.06
C PHE A 139 23.98 -1.31 -0.86
N ILE A 140 24.75 -0.24 -1.08
CA ILE A 140 25.05 0.77 -0.04
C ILE A 140 23.76 1.51 0.36
N LEU A 141 22.95 1.93 -0.61
CA LEU A 141 21.65 2.55 -0.37
C LEU A 141 20.72 1.62 0.44
N LEU A 142 20.73 0.32 0.14
CA LEU A 142 19.90 -0.66 0.85
C LEU A 142 20.26 -0.74 2.35
N ARG A 143 21.51 -0.47 2.72
CA ARG A 143 21.98 -0.43 4.11
C ARG A 143 21.80 0.93 4.78
N CYS A 144 21.47 2.00 4.04
CA CYS A 144 21.06 3.28 4.65
C CYS A 144 19.72 3.17 5.42
N ASN A 145 18.98 2.06 5.28
CA ASN A 145 17.76 1.76 6.04
C ASN A 145 17.88 0.43 6.82
N ASP A 146 19.10 0.06 7.22
CA ASP A 146 19.34 -1.12 8.06
C ASP A 146 18.71 -0.95 9.45
N TRP A 147 18.31 -2.07 10.07
CA TRP A 147 17.78 -2.08 11.44
C TRP A 147 18.89 -1.93 12.49
N VAL A 148 20.15 -2.25 12.13
CA VAL A 148 21.32 -2.02 12.98
C VAL A 148 21.84 -0.61 12.73
N ASP A 149 21.90 0.18 13.80
CA ASP A 149 22.28 1.59 13.73
C ASP A 149 23.71 1.80 13.22
N GLN A 150 24.66 0.94 13.64
CA GLN A 150 26.06 1.00 13.20
C GLN A 150 26.20 0.78 11.70
N VAL A 151 25.53 -0.26 11.17
CA VAL A 151 25.53 -0.55 9.72
C VAL A 151 24.96 0.62 8.94
N ARG A 152 23.88 1.22 9.46
CA ARG A 152 23.22 2.37 8.83
C ARG A 152 24.12 3.61 8.80
N GLN A 153 24.79 3.94 9.90
CA GLN A 153 25.74 5.05 9.98
C GLN A 153 26.91 4.84 9.02
N SER A 154 27.48 3.64 8.98
CA SER A 154 28.56 3.29 8.05
C SER A 154 28.11 3.42 6.59
N ALA A 155 26.90 2.97 6.26
CA ALA A 155 26.34 3.12 4.91
C ALA A 155 26.16 4.59 4.50
N LEU A 156 25.64 5.43 5.40
CA LEU A 156 25.45 6.87 5.15
C LEU A 156 26.79 7.58 4.90
N LEU A 157 27.83 7.25 5.66
CA LEU A 157 29.17 7.81 5.46
C LEU A 157 29.75 7.41 4.09
N LEU A 158 29.60 6.14 3.71
CA LEU A 158 30.11 5.61 2.43
C LEU A 158 29.31 6.09 1.23
N LEU A 159 28.01 6.39 1.40
CA LEU A 159 27.14 6.82 0.33
C LEU A 159 27.69 8.04 -0.41
N SER A 160 28.17 9.05 0.33
CA SER A 160 28.78 10.26 -0.25
C SER A 160 29.94 9.95 -1.20
N LYS A 161 30.85 9.08 -0.76
CA LYS A 161 32.02 8.63 -1.53
C LYS A 161 31.60 7.83 -2.76
N ARG A 162 30.61 6.95 -2.62
CA ARG A 162 30.14 6.14 -3.76
C ARG A 162 29.44 7.01 -4.79
N PHE A 163 28.59 7.94 -4.36
CA PHE A 163 27.83 8.80 -5.27
C PHE A 163 28.73 9.62 -6.21
N ILE A 164 29.86 10.12 -5.71
CA ILE A 164 30.84 10.87 -6.50
C ILE A 164 31.48 10.01 -7.61
N ASN A 165 31.66 8.72 -7.36
CA ASN A 165 32.39 7.80 -8.25
C ASN A 165 31.46 6.87 -9.06
N ALA A 166 30.14 6.95 -8.85
CA ALA A 166 29.18 6.14 -9.55
C ALA A 166 28.97 6.67 -10.98
N SER A 167 28.78 5.76 -11.94
CA SER A 167 28.38 6.14 -13.30
C SER A 167 26.93 6.62 -13.32
N ASP A 168 26.55 7.33 -14.38
CA ASP A 168 25.17 7.74 -14.59
C ASP A 168 24.22 6.52 -14.66
N GLU A 169 24.67 5.43 -15.27
CA GLU A 169 23.91 4.18 -15.37
C GLU A 169 23.68 3.56 -13.98
N GLU A 170 24.71 3.55 -13.12
CA GLU A 170 24.60 3.03 -11.75
C GLU A 170 23.62 3.86 -10.92
N ILE A 171 23.66 5.20 -11.04
CA ILE A 171 22.73 6.09 -10.34
C ILE A 171 21.30 5.89 -10.85
N VAL A 172 21.10 5.80 -12.16
CA VAL A 172 19.78 5.60 -12.77
C VAL A 172 19.17 4.26 -12.35
N ASN A 173 19.97 3.20 -12.30
CA ASN A 173 19.52 1.87 -11.84
C ASN A 173 19.13 1.88 -10.34
N ALA A 174 19.69 2.80 -9.54
CA ALA A 174 19.38 2.94 -8.13
C ALA A 174 18.13 3.80 -7.82
N LEU A 175 17.57 4.54 -8.79
CA LEU A 175 16.42 5.44 -8.56
C LEU A 175 15.21 4.79 -7.88
N PRO A 176 14.78 3.55 -8.25
CA PRO A 176 13.66 2.89 -7.58
C PRO A 176 13.92 2.68 -6.08
N LEU A 177 15.16 2.40 -5.71
CA LEU A 177 15.55 2.26 -4.30
C LEU A 177 15.58 3.59 -3.58
N MET A 178 16.05 4.65 -4.23
CA MET A 178 16.04 5.98 -3.63
C MET A 178 14.60 6.45 -3.32
N GLU A 179 13.62 6.15 -4.19
CA GLU A 179 12.20 6.40 -3.89
C GLU A 179 11.69 5.57 -2.71
N LYS A 180 12.12 4.31 -2.60
CA LYS A 180 11.78 3.45 -1.46
C LYS A 180 12.36 4.01 -0.16
N LEU A 181 13.62 4.45 -0.17
CA LEU A 181 14.29 5.07 0.98
C LEU A 181 13.64 6.38 1.39
N ARG A 182 13.26 7.23 0.44
CA ARG A 182 12.54 8.50 0.69
C ARG A 182 11.26 8.32 1.51
N ARG A 183 10.64 7.14 1.43
CA ARG A 183 9.41 6.79 2.13
C ARG A 183 9.64 5.90 3.36
N SER A 184 10.88 5.57 3.68
CA SER A 184 11.23 4.70 4.79
C SER A 184 11.41 5.52 6.07
N GLU A 185 11.05 4.95 7.22
CA GLU A 185 11.07 5.65 8.51
C GLU A 185 12.43 5.59 9.21
N ARG A 186 13.24 4.54 8.97
CA ARG A 186 14.51 4.33 9.70
C ARG A 186 15.70 5.09 9.10
N CYS A 187 15.58 5.50 7.84
CA CYS A 187 16.54 6.38 7.18
C CYS A 187 15.97 7.80 7.22
N GLU A 188 16.66 8.72 7.88
CA GLU A 188 16.34 10.14 7.73
C GLU A 188 16.73 10.61 6.34
N PHE A 189 15.81 10.58 5.37
CA PHE A 189 16.10 10.93 3.99
C PHE A 189 16.68 12.36 3.85
N SER A 190 16.33 13.26 4.78
CA SER A 190 16.94 14.60 4.90
C SER A 190 18.46 14.55 4.96
N SER A 191 19.05 13.53 5.60
CA SER A 191 20.51 13.37 5.75
C SER A 191 21.23 13.11 4.41
N ILE A 192 20.54 12.54 3.42
CA ILE A 192 21.10 12.22 2.10
C ILE A 192 20.57 13.13 0.98
N LEU A 193 19.52 13.91 1.26
CA LEU A 193 18.88 14.78 0.28
C LEU A 193 19.86 15.81 -0.32
N SER A 194 20.75 16.39 0.49
CA SER A 194 21.73 17.37 0.00
C SER A 194 22.71 16.75 -1.01
N ILE A 195 23.19 15.53 -0.76
CA ILE A 195 24.07 14.77 -1.65
C ILE A 195 23.35 14.51 -2.98
N ILE A 196 22.10 14.04 -2.91
CA ILE A 196 21.26 13.77 -4.07
C ILE A 196 21.00 15.06 -4.86
N VAL A 197 20.52 16.12 -4.22
CA VAL A 197 20.23 17.41 -4.89
C VAL A 197 21.48 17.98 -5.55
N SER A 198 22.65 17.88 -4.90
CA SER A 198 23.91 18.31 -5.50
C SER A 198 24.22 17.52 -6.77
N ALA A 199 24.14 16.19 -6.73
CA ALA A 199 24.50 15.36 -7.87
C ALA A 199 23.54 15.53 -9.07
N PHE A 200 22.22 15.53 -8.82
CA PHE A 200 21.22 15.76 -9.87
C PHE A 200 21.20 17.20 -10.36
N GLY A 201 21.57 18.18 -9.52
CA GLY A 201 21.72 19.58 -9.91
C GLY A 201 22.91 19.81 -10.85
N SER A 202 24.01 19.07 -10.63
CA SER A 202 25.21 19.13 -11.47
C SER A 202 25.11 18.30 -12.75
N ASN A 203 24.26 17.27 -12.78
CA ASN A 203 24.09 16.42 -13.96
C ASN A 203 22.61 16.28 -14.36
N LYS A 204 22.20 17.09 -15.36
CA LYS A 204 20.83 17.07 -15.89
C LYS A 204 20.45 15.74 -16.57
N SER A 205 21.43 14.99 -17.10
CA SER A 205 21.18 13.72 -17.80
C SER A 205 20.48 12.70 -16.88
N LEU A 206 20.77 12.73 -15.56
CA LEU A 206 20.20 11.83 -14.57
C LEU A 206 18.69 12.04 -14.41
N ILE A 207 18.26 13.30 -14.40
CA ILE A 207 16.83 13.65 -14.36
C ILE A 207 16.16 13.20 -15.66
N GLU A 208 16.76 13.47 -16.81
CA GLU A 208 16.19 13.10 -18.12
C GLU A 208 16.05 11.57 -18.26
N LYS A 209 17.11 10.81 -17.94
CA LYS A 209 17.07 9.33 -17.93
C LYS A 209 16.01 8.81 -16.96
N GLY A 210 15.93 9.39 -15.76
CA GLY A 210 14.98 8.97 -14.74
C GLY A 210 13.52 9.28 -15.07
N LEU A 211 13.22 10.46 -15.64
CA LEU A 211 11.88 10.85 -16.11
C LEU A 211 11.40 10.00 -17.30
N ASN A 212 12.31 9.50 -18.13
CA ASN A 212 11.99 8.62 -19.26
C ASN A 212 12.03 7.12 -18.89
N SER A 213 12.29 6.79 -17.63
CA SER A 213 12.33 5.39 -17.18
C SER A 213 10.95 4.73 -17.26
N ARG A 214 10.93 3.44 -17.62
CA ARG A 214 9.72 2.60 -17.55
C ARG A 214 9.26 2.40 -16.10
N GLU A 215 10.19 2.46 -15.15
CA GLU A 215 9.92 2.31 -13.72
C GLU A 215 9.24 3.53 -13.13
N ILE A 216 7.99 3.37 -12.66
CA ILE A 216 7.22 4.45 -12.04
C ILE A 216 7.93 5.04 -10.81
N ARG A 217 8.66 4.21 -10.05
CA ARG A 217 9.43 4.64 -8.86
C ARG A 217 10.57 5.57 -9.25
N ALA A 218 11.25 5.31 -10.36
CA ALA A 218 12.32 6.16 -10.87
C ALA A 218 11.78 7.52 -11.32
N ARG A 219 10.70 7.55 -12.11
CA ARG A 219 10.06 8.81 -12.53
C ARG A 219 9.60 9.63 -11.33
N ARG A 220 8.92 8.98 -10.38
CA ARG A 220 8.47 9.61 -9.13
C ARG A 220 9.61 10.21 -8.32
N PHE A 221 10.73 9.50 -8.21
CA PHE A 221 11.92 10.00 -7.53
C PHE A 221 12.44 11.28 -8.20
N CYS A 222 12.64 11.26 -9.51
CA CYS A 222 13.16 12.41 -10.25
C CYS A 222 12.23 13.63 -10.16
N ILE A 223 10.91 13.43 -10.26
CA ILE A 223 9.93 14.52 -10.02
C ILE A 223 10.09 15.08 -8.59
N SER A 224 10.28 14.22 -7.58
CA SER A 224 10.49 14.66 -6.20
C SER A 224 11.79 15.44 -6.02
N VAL A 225 12.89 15.01 -6.67
CA VAL A 225 14.19 15.70 -6.64
C VAL A 225 14.10 17.06 -7.33
N LEU A 226 13.43 17.16 -8.47
CA LEU A 226 13.23 18.43 -9.19
C LEU A 226 12.61 19.52 -8.31
N GLY A 227 11.66 19.15 -7.44
CA GLY A 227 11.05 20.09 -6.49
C GLY A 227 11.98 20.60 -5.38
N ASN A 228 13.16 20.00 -5.22
CA ASN A 228 14.18 20.40 -4.26
C ASN A 228 15.41 21.05 -4.92
N LEU A 229 15.45 21.13 -6.25
CA LEU A 229 16.53 21.84 -6.94
C LEU A 229 16.33 23.37 -6.81
N PRO A 230 17.43 24.16 -6.78
CA PRO A 230 17.33 25.62 -6.71
C PRO A 230 16.56 26.26 -7.87
N LYS A 231 16.58 25.62 -9.04
CA LYS A 231 15.84 26.03 -10.23
C LYS A 231 15.07 24.86 -10.81
N ILE A 232 13.76 25.02 -10.92
CA ILE A 232 12.86 24.06 -11.57
C ILE A 232 12.88 24.33 -13.08
N ASP A 233 13.19 23.31 -13.88
CA ASP A 233 13.18 23.37 -15.34
C ASP A 233 11.75 23.15 -15.87
N ASP A 234 11.03 24.24 -16.10
CA ASP A 234 9.64 24.21 -16.56
C ASP A 234 9.48 23.60 -17.96
N LYS A 235 10.42 23.87 -18.88
CA LYS A 235 10.41 23.28 -20.23
C LYS A 235 10.49 21.75 -20.18
N CYS A 236 11.36 21.21 -19.33
CA CYS A 236 11.48 19.77 -19.11
C CYS A 236 10.16 19.18 -18.58
N LEU A 237 9.58 19.81 -17.54
CA LEU A 237 8.31 19.37 -16.94
C LEU A 237 7.12 19.45 -17.91
N LEU A 238 7.01 20.53 -18.70
CA LEU A 238 5.96 20.71 -19.72
C LEU A 238 6.06 19.66 -20.84
N THR A 239 7.27 19.21 -21.17
CA THR A 239 7.47 18.13 -22.13
C THR A 239 7.07 16.79 -21.52
N HIS A 240 7.53 16.52 -20.30
CA HIS A 240 7.28 15.26 -19.61
C HIS A 240 5.78 15.02 -19.32
N ILE A 241 5.06 16.05 -18.86
CA ILE A 241 3.65 15.92 -18.44
C ILE A 241 2.72 15.47 -19.57
N LYS A 242 3.06 15.78 -20.83
CA LYS A 242 2.27 15.41 -22.03
C LYS A 242 2.28 13.91 -22.31
N HIS A 243 3.30 13.20 -21.82
CA HIS A 243 3.50 11.77 -22.09
C HIS A 243 3.37 10.90 -20.84
N GLU A 244 3.32 11.50 -19.64
CA GLU A 244 3.16 10.76 -18.38
C GLU A 244 1.78 10.10 -18.29
N GLN A 245 1.80 8.78 -18.24
CA GLN A 245 0.59 7.95 -18.20
C GLN A 245 -0.02 7.88 -16.81
N ASP A 246 0.82 7.94 -15.76
CA ASP A 246 0.36 7.87 -14.39
C ASP A 246 -0.31 9.18 -13.96
N PRO A 247 -1.60 9.17 -13.58
CA PRO A 247 -2.32 10.39 -13.22
C PRO A 247 -1.79 11.05 -11.95
N PHE A 248 -1.24 10.28 -11.01
CA PHE A 248 -0.67 10.81 -9.79
C PHE A 248 0.66 11.52 -10.07
N LEU A 249 1.50 11.00 -10.96
CA LEU A 249 2.70 11.69 -11.41
C LEU A 249 2.38 12.94 -12.23
N ARG A 250 1.37 12.92 -13.11
CA ARG A 250 0.85 14.13 -13.77
C ARG A 250 0.47 15.21 -12.75
N LYS A 251 -0.23 14.84 -11.67
CA LYS A 251 -0.54 15.75 -10.57
C LYS A 251 0.73 16.37 -9.96
N MET A 252 1.71 15.53 -9.63
CA MET A 252 2.97 16.00 -9.01
C MET A 252 3.70 16.99 -9.92
N VAL A 253 3.78 16.69 -11.22
CA VAL A 253 4.42 17.57 -12.21
C VAL A 253 3.68 18.90 -12.33
N PHE A 254 2.35 18.88 -12.42
CA PHE A 254 1.55 20.11 -12.45
C PHE A 254 1.77 20.94 -11.17
N GLN A 255 1.83 20.31 -10.00
CA GLN A 255 2.12 21.01 -8.74
C GLN A 255 3.52 21.64 -8.70
N LEU A 256 4.51 21.07 -9.40
CA LEU A 256 5.82 21.70 -9.55
C LEU A 256 5.76 22.89 -10.52
N LEU A 257 5.04 22.74 -11.63
CA LEU A 257 4.83 23.82 -12.60
C LEU A 257 4.13 25.03 -11.97
N LEU A 258 3.22 24.83 -11.02
CA LEU A 258 2.61 25.92 -10.25
C LEU A 258 3.62 26.76 -9.44
N LYS A 259 4.80 26.21 -9.13
CA LYS A 259 5.88 26.94 -8.44
C LYS A 259 6.80 27.69 -9.40
N THR A 260 6.59 27.59 -10.71
CA THR A 260 7.38 28.28 -11.73
C THR A 260 6.61 29.45 -12.31
N LYS A 261 7.18 30.12 -13.32
CA LYS A 261 6.52 31.18 -14.09
C LYS A 261 5.93 30.67 -15.42
N ALA A 262 5.74 29.35 -15.56
CA ALA A 262 5.21 28.75 -16.77
C ALA A 262 3.78 29.21 -17.04
N ASP A 263 3.44 29.40 -18.32
CA ASP A 263 2.05 29.55 -18.73
C ASP A 263 1.37 28.16 -18.75
N LEU A 264 0.32 28.01 -17.96
CA LEU A 264 -0.39 26.76 -17.76
C LEU A 264 -1.84 26.82 -18.26
N ASP A 265 -2.26 27.84 -19.00
CA ASP A 265 -3.66 27.96 -19.45
C ASP A 265 -4.09 26.76 -20.30
N GLU A 266 -3.35 26.46 -21.37
CA GLU A 266 -3.65 25.33 -22.25
C GLU A 266 -3.60 23.99 -21.48
N LEU A 267 -2.57 23.80 -20.66
CA LEU A 267 -2.38 22.60 -19.86
C LEU A 267 -3.52 22.41 -18.86
N SER A 268 -3.98 23.49 -18.22
CA SER A 268 -5.11 23.46 -17.28
C SER A 268 -6.39 23.04 -17.99
N ARG A 269 -6.66 23.56 -19.19
CA ARG A 269 -7.82 23.14 -19.99
C ARG A 269 -7.77 21.66 -20.37
N GLN A 270 -6.57 21.11 -20.61
CA GLN A 270 -6.40 19.68 -20.83
C GLN A 270 -6.63 18.88 -19.53
N PHE A 271 -6.11 19.36 -18.40
CA PHE A 271 -6.24 18.72 -17.10
C PHE A 271 -7.68 18.69 -16.58
N LEU A 272 -8.53 19.65 -16.96
CA LEU A 272 -9.98 19.61 -16.71
C LEU A 272 -10.68 18.39 -17.35
N LYS A 273 -10.05 17.72 -18.32
CA LYS A 273 -10.57 16.51 -18.96
C LYS A 273 -9.87 15.23 -18.48
N ASP A 274 -8.94 15.34 -17.51
CA ASP A 274 -8.20 14.20 -16.99
C ASP A 274 -9.15 13.19 -16.34
N LYS A 275 -8.91 11.90 -16.55
CA LYS A 275 -9.67 10.82 -15.90
C LYS A 275 -9.57 10.87 -14.38
N TYR A 276 -8.46 11.36 -13.84
CA TYR A 276 -8.20 11.45 -12.41
C TYR A 276 -8.72 12.78 -11.82
N PRO A 277 -9.76 12.74 -10.96
CA PRO A 277 -10.41 13.96 -10.47
C PRO A 277 -9.50 14.97 -9.77
N PRO A 278 -8.48 14.57 -8.97
CA PRO A 278 -7.55 15.53 -8.38
C PRO A 278 -6.79 16.40 -9.40
N ASN A 279 -6.60 15.93 -10.64
CA ASN A 279 -6.00 16.75 -11.70
C ASN A 279 -6.98 17.81 -12.21
N ARG A 280 -8.26 17.46 -12.35
CA ARG A 280 -9.33 18.42 -12.70
C ARG A 280 -9.49 19.48 -11.62
N ILE A 281 -9.50 19.07 -10.35
CA ILE A 281 -9.56 19.98 -9.19
C ILE A 281 -8.38 20.95 -9.24
N LEU A 282 -7.16 20.43 -9.44
CA LEU A 282 -5.95 21.24 -9.46
C LEU A 282 -5.97 22.28 -10.59
N ALA A 283 -6.42 21.89 -11.78
CA ALA A 283 -6.58 22.81 -12.91
C ALA A 283 -7.67 23.85 -12.69
N LEU A 284 -8.83 23.44 -12.14
CA LEU A 284 -9.91 24.38 -11.84
C LEU A 284 -9.49 25.38 -10.76
N HIS A 285 -8.75 24.95 -9.75
CA HIS A 285 -8.19 25.83 -8.72
C HIS A 285 -7.20 26.83 -9.32
N PHE A 286 -6.29 26.38 -10.18
CA PHE A 286 -5.36 27.27 -10.88
C PHE A 286 -6.11 28.33 -11.70
N LEU A 287 -7.10 27.92 -12.49
CA LEU A 287 -7.90 28.87 -13.26
C LEU A 287 -8.63 29.85 -12.36
N TYR A 288 -9.15 29.41 -11.22
CA TYR A 288 -9.81 30.31 -10.28
C TYR A 288 -8.85 31.36 -9.69
N ASP A 289 -7.63 30.95 -9.32
CA ASP A 289 -6.65 31.83 -8.70
C ASP A 289 -6.05 32.85 -9.68
N TYR A 290 -5.94 32.51 -10.97
CA TYR A 290 -5.23 33.33 -11.98
C TYR A 290 -6.10 33.84 -13.14
N LYS A 291 -7.28 33.27 -13.36
CA LYS A 291 -8.20 33.53 -14.48
C LYS A 291 -9.68 33.44 -14.03
N PRO A 292 -10.11 34.23 -13.04
CA PRO A 292 -11.39 34.05 -12.34
C PRO A 292 -12.61 34.07 -13.28
N ASP A 293 -12.64 34.94 -14.29
CA ASP A 293 -13.76 35.03 -15.24
C ASP A 293 -13.93 33.72 -16.04
N ILE A 294 -12.83 33.17 -16.54
CA ILE A 294 -12.81 31.89 -17.27
C ILE A 294 -13.19 30.74 -16.33
N ALA A 295 -12.69 30.77 -15.09
CA ALA A 295 -12.99 29.74 -14.11
C ALA A 295 -14.47 29.69 -13.74
N LEU A 296 -15.16 30.83 -13.71
CA LEU A 296 -16.59 30.89 -13.44
C LEU A 296 -17.39 30.16 -14.53
N ASP A 297 -17.14 30.47 -15.81
CA ASP A 297 -17.82 29.83 -16.94
C ASP A 297 -17.56 28.31 -16.98
N ILE A 298 -16.33 27.90 -16.65
CA ILE A 298 -15.97 26.49 -16.57
C ILE A 298 -16.66 25.82 -15.38
N SER A 299 -16.78 26.51 -14.24
CA SER A 299 -17.37 25.96 -13.02
C SER A 299 -18.81 25.50 -13.23
N GLU A 300 -19.60 26.21 -14.03
CA GLU A 300 -20.95 25.79 -14.38
C GLU A 300 -20.99 24.42 -15.05
N ASN A 301 -20.10 24.17 -16.02
CA ASN A 301 -19.97 22.85 -16.63
C ASN A 301 -19.47 21.80 -15.63
N MET A 302 -18.57 22.19 -14.72
CA MET A 302 -18.02 21.31 -13.69
C MET A 302 -19.04 20.95 -12.59
N LEU A 303 -20.19 21.62 -12.50
CA LEU A 303 -21.31 21.16 -11.66
C LEU A 303 -21.82 19.79 -12.10
N MET A 304 -21.66 19.43 -13.37
CA MET A 304 -22.03 18.14 -13.95
C MET A 304 -20.86 17.15 -13.98
N ASP A 305 -19.77 17.40 -13.25
CA ASP A 305 -18.68 16.44 -13.10
C ASP A 305 -19.12 15.21 -12.28
N ARG A 306 -18.65 14.02 -12.64
CA ARG A 306 -18.98 12.76 -11.94
C ARG A 306 -18.43 12.70 -10.51
N ASN A 307 -17.38 13.44 -10.19
CA ASN A 307 -16.72 13.44 -8.89
C ASN A 307 -17.23 14.56 -7.98
N THR A 308 -17.65 14.19 -6.77
CA THR A 308 -18.19 15.12 -5.75
C THR A 308 -17.23 16.26 -5.40
N GLN A 309 -15.91 16.03 -5.32
CA GLN A 309 -14.97 17.09 -4.95
C GLN A 309 -14.80 18.13 -6.06
N VAL A 310 -14.85 17.72 -7.33
CA VAL A 310 -14.86 18.66 -8.47
C VAL A 310 -16.12 19.53 -8.42
N ARG A 311 -17.30 18.93 -8.27
CA ARG A 311 -18.56 19.68 -8.12
C ARG A 311 -18.57 20.60 -6.91
N THR A 312 -17.95 20.18 -5.80
CA THR A 312 -17.85 20.99 -4.59
C THR A 312 -17.01 22.23 -4.82
N LEU A 313 -15.86 22.11 -5.50
CA LEU A 313 -15.04 23.25 -5.87
C LEU A 313 -15.80 24.18 -6.83
N ALA A 314 -16.44 23.63 -7.86
CA ALA A 314 -17.24 24.39 -8.81
C ALA A 314 -18.34 25.22 -8.12
N ARG A 315 -19.11 24.60 -7.21
CA ARG A 315 -20.11 25.32 -6.39
C ARG A 315 -19.48 26.41 -5.53
N SER A 316 -18.33 26.14 -4.92
CA SER A 316 -17.64 27.13 -4.09
C SER A 316 -17.14 28.33 -4.90
N ILE A 317 -16.79 28.14 -6.18
CA ILE A 317 -16.39 29.23 -7.08
C ILE A 317 -17.63 30.06 -7.43
N ILE A 318 -18.71 29.40 -7.85
CA ILE A 318 -19.98 30.07 -8.21
C ILE A 318 -20.54 30.86 -7.03
N SER A 319 -20.55 30.29 -5.81
CA SER A 319 -21.08 30.95 -4.62
C SER A 319 -20.32 32.21 -4.21
N LYS A 320 -19.08 32.38 -4.69
CA LYS A 320 -18.25 33.56 -4.45
C LYS A 320 -18.35 34.59 -5.58
N SER A 321 -19.07 34.28 -6.65
CA SER A 321 -19.31 35.20 -7.77
C SER A 321 -20.58 36.01 -7.55
N GLU A 322 -20.72 37.12 -8.29
CA GLU A 322 -21.95 37.92 -8.31
C GLU A 322 -23.08 37.24 -9.12
N ARG A 323 -22.78 36.15 -9.84
CA ARG A 323 -23.74 35.44 -10.69
C ARG A 323 -24.67 34.60 -9.84
N VAL A 324 -25.97 34.87 -9.94
CA VAL A 324 -27.00 34.08 -9.27
C VAL A 324 -27.31 32.85 -10.11
N ILE A 325 -26.86 31.68 -9.65
CA ILE A 325 -27.15 30.38 -10.28
C ILE A 325 -27.89 29.52 -9.27
N ASP A 326 -29.12 29.12 -9.63
CA ASP A 326 -29.84 28.11 -8.87
C ASP A 326 -29.30 26.71 -9.20
N VAL A 327 -28.27 26.31 -8.45
CA VAL A 327 -27.60 25.01 -8.62
C VAL A 327 -28.56 23.85 -8.37
N ARG A 328 -29.53 24.00 -7.45
CA ARG A 328 -30.54 22.97 -7.19
C ARG A 328 -31.43 22.81 -8.43
N GLN A 329 -31.96 23.90 -8.96
CA GLN A 329 -32.81 23.86 -10.15
C GLN A 329 -32.05 23.36 -11.38
N LEU A 330 -30.75 23.67 -11.51
CA LEU A 330 -29.90 23.12 -12.56
C LEU A 330 -29.89 21.58 -12.52
N TYR A 331 -29.72 20.97 -11.34
CA TYR A 331 -29.77 19.51 -11.23
C TYR A 331 -31.18 18.97 -11.49
N ILE A 332 -32.24 19.62 -11.02
CA ILE A 332 -33.63 19.22 -11.33
C ILE A 332 -33.85 19.18 -12.85
N ASN A 333 -33.43 20.22 -13.56
CA ASN A 333 -33.59 20.34 -15.01
C ASN A 333 -32.80 19.27 -15.78
N ASN A 334 -31.68 18.79 -15.24
CA ASN A 334 -30.83 17.77 -15.86
C ASN A 334 -31.16 16.33 -15.45
N LEU A 335 -32.11 16.10 -14.54
CA LEU A 335 -32.53 14.76 -14.15
C LEU A 335 -32.97 13.86 -15.33
N PRO A 336 -33.68 14.35 -16.37
CA PRO A 336 -34.07 13.51 -17.49
C PRO A 336 -32.90 13.09 -18.40
N THR A 337 -31.85 13.91 -18.49
CA THR A 337 -30.75 13.74 -19.46
C THR A 337 -29.50 13.13 -18.83
N ASP A 338 -29.10 13.58 -17.63
CA ASP A 338 -28.00 13.04 -16.85
C ASP A 338 -28.45 12.76 -15.40
N PRO A 339 -29.27 11.72 -15.20
CA PRO A 339 -29.85 11.41 -13.89
C PRO A 339 -28.80 11.08 -12.84
N VAL A 340 -27.70 10.41 -13.19
CA VAL A 340 -26.72 9.95 -12.20
C VAL A 340 -26.03 11.13 -11.53
N VAL A 341 -25.52 12.08 -12.30
CA VAL A 341 -24.84 13.25 -11.72
C VAL A 341 -25.85 14.18 -11.04
N SER A 342 -27.01 14.37 -11.65
CA SER A 342 -28.07 15.23 -11.12
C SER A 342 -28.61 14.74 -9.77
N LEU A 343 -28.86 13.44 -9.62
CA LEU A 343 -29.27 12.84 -8.34
C LEU A 343 -28.21 13.04 -7.26
N LEU A 344 -26.93 12.77 -7.57
CA LEU A 344 -25.84 12.99 -6.63
C LEU A 344 -25.68 14.47 -6.25
N GLY A 345 -25.86 15.38 -7.22
CA GLY A 345 -25.87 16.82 -7.03
C GLY A 345 -27.02 17.29 -6.14
N LEU A 346 -28.23 16.79 -6.35
CA LEU A 346 -29.38 17.05 -5.46
C LEU A 346 -29.13 16.52 -4.05
N GLY A 347 -28.50 15.36 -3.90
CA GLY A 347 -28.06 14.89 -2.58
C GLY A 347 -27.02 15.79 -1.89
N GLU A 348 -26.43 16.77 -2.60
CA GLU A 348 -25.44 17.71 -2.07
C GLU A 348 -26.03 19.08 -1.74
N VAL A 349 -27.04 19.55 -2.49
CA VAL A 349 -27.61 20.91 -2.35
C VAL A 349 -29.13 20.96 -2.21
N GLY A 350 -29.80 19.83 -2.34
CA GLY A 350 -31.26 19.73 -2.30
C GLY A 350 -31.83 19.89 -0.90
N ILE A 351 -33.16 19.91 -0.85
CA ILE A 351 -33.97 20.02 0.36
C ILE A 351 -34.79 18.75 0.57
N HIS A 352 -35.45 18.63 1.73
CA HIS A 352 -36.22 17.44 2.10
C HIS A 352 -37.30 17.10 1.07
N GLU A 353 -37.97 18.12 0.51
CA GLU A 353 -39.02 18.00 -0.49
C GLU A 353 -38.54 17.34 -1.80
N ASP A 354 -37.24 17.44 -2.13
CA ASP A 354 -36.67 16.81 -3.31
C ASP A 354 -36.69 15.28 -3.22
N CYS A 355 -36.83 14.71 -2.02
CA CYS A 355 -36.98 13.28 -1.84
C CYS A 355 -38.16 12.73 -2.65
N ASN A 356 -39.26 13.48 -2.76
CA ASN A 356 -40.45 13.05 -3.49
C ASN A 356 -40.17 12.87 -5.00
N LEU A 357 -39.29 13.71 -5.54
CA LEU A 357 -38.85 13.61 -6.94
C LEU A 357 -37.88 12.43 -7.14
N ILE A 358 -36.95 12.27 -6.18
CA ILE A 358 -35.86 11.29 -6.28
C ILE A 358 -36.36 9.86 -6.06
N GLU A 359 -37.37 9.64 -5.20
CA GLU A 359 -37.80 8.30 -4.78
C GLU A 359 -38.19 7.39 -5.96
N ASN A 360 -38.79 7.96 -7.02
CA ASN A 360 -39.14 7.23 -8.24
C ASN A 360 -37.94 6.57 -8.93
N TYR A 361 -36.74 7.12 -8.77
CA TYR A 361 -35.51 6.59 -9.37
C TYR A 361 -34.98 5.32 -8.66
N LEU A 362 -35.52 4.95 -7.51
CA LEU A 362 -35.20 3.67 -6.86
C LEU A 362 -35.73 2.46 -7.65
N ALA A 363 -36.75 2.65 -8.49
CA ALA A 363 -37.37 1.62 -9.32
C ALA A 363 -36.83 1.59 -10.77
N ASN A 364 -35.75 2.31 -11.07
CA ASN A 364 -35.18 2.40 -12.41
C ASN A 364 -34.40 1.13 -12.79
N ASP A 365 -34.38 0.73 -14.06
CA ASP A 365 -33.63 -0.45 -14.50
C ASP A 365 -32.10 -0.27 -14.44
N CYS A 366 -31.62 0.98 -14.47
CA CYS A 366 -30.21 1.28 -14.47
C CYS A 366 -29.62 1.30 -13.06
N ILE A 367 -28.73 0.34 -12.77
CA ILE A 367 -28.07 0.18 -11.45
C ILE A 367 -27.35 1.46 -10.99
N SER A 368 -26.72 2.21 -11.89
CA SER A 368 -26.02 3.45 -11.52
C SER A 368 -26.99 4.55 -11.07
N ILE A 369 -28.17 4.63 -11.68
CA ILE A 369 -29.24 5.57 -11.33
C ILE A 369 -29.82 5.21 -9.97
N ILE A 370 -30.17 3.94 -9.74
CA ILE A 370 -30.67 3.48 -8.43
C ILE A 370 -29.66 3.86 -7.34
N ARG A 371 -28.37 3.55 -7.53
CA ARG A 371 -27.32 3.84 -6.53
C ARG A 371 -27.15 5.35 -6.26
N ALA A 372 -27.31 6.19 -7.28
CA ALA A 372 -27.30 7.64 -7.14
C ALA A 372 -28.51 8.12 -6.33
N ALA A 373 -29.71 7.62 -6.63
CA ALA A 373 -30.95 7.92 -5.91
C ALA A 373 -30.84 7.52 -4.43
N MET A 374 -30.41 6.28 -4.15
CA MET A 374 -30.16 5.80 -2.77
C MET A 374 -29.23 6.75 -2.01
N THR A 375 -28.14 7.17 -2.65
CA THR A 375 -27.14 8.06 -2.04
C THR A 375 -27.72 9.44 -1.77
N ALA A 376 -28.53 9.97 -2.68
CA ALA A 376 -29.16 11.27 -2.54
C ALA A 376 -30.22 11.27 -1.43
N LEU A 377 -31.14 10.30 -1.43
CA LEU A 377 -32.18 10.14 -0.41
C LEU A 377 -31.58 9.99 0.99
N MET A 378 -30.56 9.13 1.13
CA MET A 378 -29.88 8.93 2.42
C MET A 378 -29.08 10.15 2.90
N ARG A 379 -28.81 11.14 2.04
CA ARG A 379 -28.19 12.42 2.44
C ARG A 379 -29.23 13.46 2.84
N LEU A 380 -30.37 13.49 2.14
CA LEU A 380 -31.45 14.44 2.38
C LEU A 380 -32.30 14.06 3.59
N ASP A 381 -32.60 12.76 3.75
CA ASP A 381 -33.37 12.24 4.88
C ASP A 381 -33.04 10.76 5.15
N SER A 382 -31.97 10.51 5.89
CA SER A 382 -31.60 9.15 6.26
C SER A 382 -32.65 8.47 7.14
N ALA A 383 -33.31 9.20 8.04
CA ALA A 383 -34.28 8.64 8.98
C ALA A 383 -35.48 8.02 8.24
N LYS A 384 -36.03 8.72 7.25
CA LYS A 384 -37.12 8.21 6.41
C LYS A 384 -36.70 7.02 5.56
N PHE A 385 -35.50 7.05 4.98
CA PHE A 385 -35.11 6.09 3.95
C PHE A 385 -34.33 4.87 4.46
N ILE A 386 -33.83 4.86 5.70
CA ILE A 386 -33.14 3.69 6.28
C ILE A 386 -33.94 2.38 6.11
N PRO A 387 -35.24 2.30 6.46
CA PRO A 387 -36.00 1.05 6.29
C PRO A 387 -36.06 0.61 4.83
N ARG A 388 -36.37 1.55 3.91
CA ARG A 388 -36.47 1.25 2.48
C ARG A 388 -35.15 0.81 1.86
N ILE A 389 -34.05 1.46 2.25
CA ILE A 389 -32.70 1.11 1.79
C ILE A 389 -32.25 -0.23 2.39
N THR A 390 -32.67 -0.57 3.60
CA THR A 390 -32.37 -1.88 4.21
C THR A 390 -32.92 -3.03 3.36
N GLU A 391 -34.15 -2.91 2.83
CA GLU A 391 -34.74 -3.91 1.93
C GLU A 391 -33.93 -4.15 0.65
N MET A 392 -33.11 -3.18 0.23
CA MET A 392 -32.27 -3.30 -0.96
C MET A 392 -31.09 -4.28 -0.78
N LEU A 393 -30.83 -4.78 0.44
CA LEU A 393 -29.91 -5.89 0.68
C LEU A 393 -30.35 -7.19 -0.03
N SER A 394 -31.66 -7.35 -0.29
CA SER A 394 -32.24 -8.48 -1.01
C SER A 394 -32.06 -8.40 -2.53
N SER A 395 -31.46 -7.33 -3.04
CA SER A 395 -31.23 -7.17 -4.48
C SER A 395 -30.31 -8.26 -5.03
N GLN A 396 -30.57 -8.71 -6.25
CA GLN A 396 -29.67 -9.61 -6.98
C GLN A 396 -28.41 -8.88 -7.50
N HIS A 397 -28.41 -7.55 -7.52
CA HIS A 397 -27.30 -6.76 -8.06
C HIS A 397 -26.26 -6.42 -7.00
N ALA A 398 -25.05 -6.96 -7.15
CA ALA A 398 -23.91 -6.71 -6.25
C ALA A 398 -23.60 -5.22 -6.02
N GLY A 399 -23.82 -4.37 -7.03
CA GLY A 399 -23.64 -2.92 -6.93
C GLY A 399 -24.62 -2.26 -5.93
N ILE A 400 -25.87 -2.71 -5.92
CA ILE A 400 -26.91 -2.20 -5.00
C ILE A 400 -26.61 -2.67 -3.58
N ILE A 401 -26.28 -3.94 -3.38
CA ILE A 401 -25.91 -4.48 -2.06
C ILE A 401 -24.70 -3.73 -1.48
N LYS A 402 -23.67 -3.49 -2.30
CA LYS A 402 -22.47 -2.75 -1.88
C LYS A 402 -22.80 -1.32 -1.47
N THR A 403 -23.63 -0.61 -2.25
CA THR A 403 -24.05 0.76 -1.93
C THR A 403 -24.92 0.79 -0.67
N THR A 404 -25.90 -0.13 -0.54
CA THR A 404 -26.75 -0.28 0.64
C THR A 404 -25.92 -0.43 1.90
N THR A 405 -24.98 -1.40 1.89
CA THR A 405 -24.09 -1.68 3.02
C THR A 405 -23.30 -0.43 3.43
N LEU A 406 -22.77 0.32 2.46
CA LEU A 406 -22.01 1.54 2.73
C LEU A 406 -22.88 2.63 3.36
N LEU A 407 -24.08 2.85 2.82
CA LEU A 407 -25.01 3.89 3.28
C LEU A 407 -25.54 3.60 4.69
N LEU A 408 -25.88 2.35 4.99
CA LEU A 408 -26.35 1.94 6.32
C LEU A 408 -25.24 2.13 7.36
N ARG A 409 -24.00 1.68 7.08
CA ARG A 409 -22.86 1.88 7.99
C ARG A 409 -22.61 3.35 8.31
N LYS A 410 -22.79 4.24 7.32
CA LYS A 410 -22.55 5.68 7.49
C LYS A 410 -23.61 6.35 8.38
N ASN A 411 -24.88 5.96 8.25
CA ASN A 411 -26.00 6.67 8.88
C ASN A 411 -26.46 6.06 10.22
N LYS A 412 -26.06 4.82 10.56
CA LYS A 412 -26.50 4.10 11.78
C LYS A 412 -28.05 4.02 11.86
N GLY A 413 -28.60 3.52 12.96
CA GLY A 413 -30.05 3.53 13.21
C GLY A 413 -30.90 2.56 12.37
N TYR A 414 -30.27 1.58 11.73
CA TYR A 414 -30.97 0.52 11.01
C TYR A 414 -31.30 -0.66 11.92
N ASP A 415 -32.32 -1.42 11.54
CA ASP A 415 -32.81 -2.57 12.29
C ASP A 415 -31.93 -3.81 12.05
N PHE A 416 -31.22 -4.23 13.10
CA PHE A 416 -30.35 -5.41 13.06
C PHE A 416 -31.15 -6.71 12.90
N GLU A 417 -32.34 -6.82 13.49
CA GLU A 417 -33.17 -8.01 13.35
C GLU A 417 -33.65 -8.15 11.91
N ARG A 418 -34.05 -7.04 11.29
CA ARG A 418 -34.41 -7.06 9.87
C ARG A 418 -33.24 -7.48 8.99
N ILE A 419 -32.03 -6.99 9.24
CA ILE A 419 -30.83 -7.41 8.50
C ILE A 419 -30.55 -8.90 8.69
N PHE A 420 -30.74 -9.43 9.90
CA PHE A 420 -30.57 -10.85 10.17
C PHE A 420 -31.59 -11.69 9.37
N GLN A 421 -32.86 -11.30 9.33
CA GLN A 421 -33.87 -11.96 8.51
C GLN A 421 -33.50 -11.97 7.01
N LEU A 422 -33.01 -10.84 6.48
CA LEU A 422 -32.57 -10.74 5.09
C LEU A 422 -31.33 -11.60 4.81
N GLN A 423 -30.45 -11.74 5.80
CA GLN A 423 -29.29 -12.63 5.74
C GLN A 423 -29.75 -14.09 5.64
N GLU A 424 -30.68 -14.52 6.48
CA GLU A 424 -31.16 -15.90 6.53
C GLU A 424 -31.88 -16.28 5.24
N ALA A 425 -32.76 -15.40 4.75
CA ALA A 425 -33.56 -15.62 3.54
C ALA A 425 -32.73 -15.68 2.24
N SER A 426 -31.52 -15.11 2.23
CA SER A 426 -30.68 -15.10 1.03
C SER A 426 -29.89 -16.39 0.86
N SER A 427 -29.86 -16.97 -0.35
CA SER A 427 -28.94 -18.05 -0.72
C SER A 427 -27.59 -17.54 -1.25
N ASN A 428 -27.43 -16.23 -1.42
CA ASN A 428 -26.24 -15.62 -1.99
C ASN A 428 -25.19 -15.31 -0.91
N GLU A 429 -24.04 -16.00 -0.96
CA GLU A 429 -22.95 -15.83 0.00
C GLU A 429 -22.49 -14.36 0.15
N ASN A 430 -22.44 -13.59 -0.94
CA ASN A 430 -22.01 -12.18 -0.87
C ASN A 430 -23.04 -11.31 -0.12
N VAL A 431 -24.35 -11.56 -0.30
CA VAL A 431 -25.39 -10.88 0.51
C VAL A 431 -25.21 -11.25 1.97
N LYS A 432 -25.01 -12.53 2.26
CA LYS A 432 -24.82 -13.01 3.63
C LYS A 432 -23.62 -12.35 4.32
N VAL A 433 -22.48 -12.30 3.63
CA VAL A 433 -21.26 -11.62 4.10
C VAL A 433 -21.52 -10.13 4.34
N LYS A 434 -22.23 -9.44 3.44
CA LYS A 434 -22.52 -8.01 3.60
C LYS A 434 -23.45 -7.74 4.78
N CYS A 435 -24.49 -8.54 4.96
CA CYS A 435 -25.38 -8.45 6.12
C CYS A 435 -24.63 -8.73 7.42
N ALA A 436 -23.81 -9.79 7.47
CA ALA A 436 -22.96 -10.11 8.63
C ALA A 436 -22.09 -8.93 9.05
N THR A 437 -21.47 -8.24 8.08
CA THR A 437 -20.66 -7.06 8.42
C THR A 437 -21.44 -5.87 8.97
N LEU A 438 -22.76 -5.77 8.70
CA LEU A 438 -23.62 -4.76 9.33
C LEU A 438 -23.97 -5.21 10.75
N LEU A 439 -24.37 -6.47 10.92
CA LEU A 439 -24.66 -7.09 12.22
C LEU A 439 -23.49 -6.97 13.20
N PHE A 440 -22.25 -7.10 12.72
CA PHE A 440 -21.04 -7.00 13.55
C PHE A 440 -20.73 -5.57 14.01
N SER A 441 -21.46 -4.57 13.51
CA SER A 441 -21.38 -3.19 14.01
C SER A 441 -22.44 -2.87 15.08
N SER A 442 -23.21 -3.87 15.53
CA SER A 442 -24.09 -3.77 16.69
C SER A 442 -23.30 -3.59 18.00
N SER A 443 -24.01 -3.54 19.14
CA SER A 443 -23.37 -3.42 20.46
C SER A 443 -22.38 -4.56 20.72
N LYS A 444 -21.43 -4.34 21.64
CA LYS A 444 -20.35 -5.30 21.98
C LYS A 444 -20.85 -6.74 22.05
N TRP A 445 -21.92 -6.98 22.81
CA TRP A 445 -22.46 -8.32 23.05
C TRP A 445 -23.31 -8.84 21.89
N LYS A 446 -24.18 -8.02 21.29
CA LYS A 446 -24.93 -8.39 20.09
C LYS A 446 -24.03 -8.77 18.92
N SER A 447 -22.89 -8.11 18.77
CA SER A 447 -21.94 -8.42 17.69
C SER A 447 -21.36 -9.84 17.82
N LEU A 448 -21.10 -10.29 19.05
CA LEU A 448 -20.67 -11.66 19.35
C LEU A 448 -21.81 -12.65 19.14
N ILE A 449 -23.02 -12.32 19.60
CA ILE A 449 -24.21 -13.15 19.40
C ILE A 449 -24.44 -13.42 17.90
N TYR A 450 -24.45 -12.39 17.06
CA TYR A 450 -24.62 -12.59 15.61
C TYR A 450 -23.45 -13.38 14.99
N ALA A 451 -22.21 -13.17 15.43
CA ALA A 451 -21.07 -13.94 14.92
C ALA A 451 -21.20 -15.44 15.25
N LEU A 452 -21.71 -15.77 16.44
CA LEU A 452 -21.98 -17.15 16.84
C LEU A 452 -23.19 -17.73 16.09
N MET A 453 -24.28 -16.97 15.95
CA MET A 453 -25.48 -17.41 15.22
C MET A 453 -25.16 -17.79 13.77
N LEU A 454 -24.27 -17.04 13.12
CA LEU A 454 -23.87 -17.24 11.74
C LEU A 454 -22.76 -18.30 11.55
N LEU A 455 -22.22 -18.83 12.65
CA LEU A 455 -21.15 -19.82 12.59
C LEU A 455 -21.70 -21.20 12.19
N GLY A 456 -20.95 -21.89 11.32
CA GLY A 456 -21.36 -23.18 10.77
C GLY A 456 -22.46 -23.07 9.74
N SER A 457 -22.40 -22.03 8.90
CA SER A 457 -23.37 -21.76 7.83
C SER A 457 -23.06 -22.47 6.51
N ASP A 458 -21.97 -23.24 6.43
CA ASP A 458 -21.48 -23.91 5.21
C ASP A 458 -21.08 -22.94 4.07
N TYR A 459 -20.71 -21.71 4.44
CA TYR A 459 -20.27 -20.67 3.50
C TYR A 459 -18.87 -20.19 3.89
N GLU A 460 -17.85 -20.59 3.13
CA GLU A 460 -16.44 -20.37 3.44
C GLU A 460 -16.11 -18.91 3.79
N LYS A 461 -16.59 -17.94 2.99
CA LYS A 461 -16.27 -16.52 3.25
C LYS A 461 -16.96 -15.99 4.49
N LEU A 462 -18.18 -16.47 4.76
CA LEU A 462 -18.92 -16.08 5.95
C LEU A 462 -18.28 -16.69 7.20
N GLU A 463 -17.81 -17.93 7.14
CA GLU A 463 -17.11 -18.59 8.23
C GLU A 463 -15.80 -17.87 8.58
N ILE A 464 -14.96 -17.59 7.58
CA ILE A 464 -13.72 -16.81 7.77
C ILE A 464 -14.03 -15.46 8.43
N LEU A 465 -15.11 -14.79 7.99
CA LEU A 465 -15.53 -13.51 8.55
C LEU A 465 -15.99 -13.64 10.01
N CYS A 466 -16.77 -14.67 10.34
CA CYS A 466 -17.22 -14.94 11.72
C CYS A 466 -16.04 -15.24 12.65
N HIS A 467 -15.14 -16.14 12.25
CA HIS A 467 -13.91 -16.43 13.01
C HIS A 467 -13.05 -15.18 13.22
N THR A 468 -12.87 -14.37 12.18
CA THR A 468 -12.13 -13.11 12.27
C THR A 468 -12.79 -12.15 13.27
N GLN A 469 -14.12 -12.06 13.27
CA GLN A 469 -14.86 -11.21 14.19
C GLN A 469 -14.76 -11.70 15.64
N ILE A 470 -14.89 -13.01 15.88
CA ILE A 470 -14.76 -13.60 17.22
C ILE A 470 -13.36 -13.33 17.77
N SER A 471 -12.30 -13.60 17.00
CA SER A 471 -10.92 -13.33 17.40
C SER A 471 -10.69 -11.84 17.70
N ARG A 472 -11.22 -10.94 16.86
CA ARG A 472 -11.16 -9.49 17.12
C ARG A 472 -11.90 -9.10 18.39
N TRP A 473 -13.05 -9.69 18.66
CA TRP A 473 -13.83 -9.44 19.87
C TRP A 473 -13.04 -9.84 21.12
N ILE A 474 -12.44 -11.04 21.13
CA ILE A 474 -11.58 -11.53 22.23
C ILE A 474 -10.42 -10.56 22.46
N CYS A 475 -9.67 -10.21 21.41
CA CYS A 475 -8.52 -9.31 21.50
C CYS A 475 -8.87 -7.88 21.96
N SER A 476 -10.13 -7.46 21.80
CA SER A 476 -10.59 -6.11 22.16
C SER A 476 -11.52 -6.08 23.36
N TYR A 477 -11.79 -7.22 24.01
CA TYR A 477 -12.78 -7.34 25.07
C TYR A 477 -12.57 -6.34 26.22
N ASN A 478 -11.33 -6.20 26.69
CA ASN A 478 -10.95 -5.30 27.79
C ASN A 478 -10.95 -3.81 27.43
N ARG A 479 -11.33 -3.43 26.20
CA ARG A 479 -11.38 -2.02 25.77
C ARG A 479 -12.75 -1.36 26.03
N SER A 480 -13.72 -2.12 26.54
CA SER A 480 -15.06 -1.61 26.85
C SER A 480 -15.63 -2.31 28.09
N TYR A 481 -16.10 -1.51 29.05
CA TYR A 481 -16.74 -1.96 30.30
C TYR A 481 -18.23 -2.28 30.16
N ALA A 482 -18.76 -2.36 28.93
CA ALA A 482 -20.16 -2.73 28.71
C ALA A 482 -20.42 -4.16 29.21
N VAL A 483 -21.41 -4.32 30.08
CA VAL A 483 -21.86 -5.59 30.67
C VAL A 483 -23.02 -6.16 29.83
N PRO A 484 -23.12 -7.48 29.62
CA PRO A 484 -24.23 -8.06 28.88
C PRO A 484 -25.50 -8.03 29.74
N SER A 485 -26.65 -7.79 29.10
CA SER A 485 -27.96 -8.00 29.72
C SER A 485 -28.20 -9.49 30.02
N GLU A 486 -29.15 -9.79 30.92
CA GLU A 486 -29.48 -11.19 31.26
C GLU A 486 -29.94 -12.00 30.04
N ASN A 487 -30.70 -11.37 29.13
CA ASN A 487 -31.09 -12.01 27.87
C ASN A 487 -29.88 -12.30 26.96
N GLU A 488 -28.91 -11.38 26.89
CA GLU A 488 -27.68 -11.60 26.12
C GLU A 488 -26.82 -12.72 26.74
N LYS A 489 -26.70 -12.77 28.07
CA LYS A 489 -25.98 -13.85 28.76
C LYS A 489 -26.60 -15.21 28.49
N GLN A 490 -27.93 -15.32 28.63
CA GLN A 490 -28.65 -16.55 28.33
C GLN A 490 -28.40 -16.98 26.88
N ARG A 491 -28.58 -16.06 25.94
CA ARG A 491 -28.41 -16.34 24.51
C ARG A 491 -26.98 -16.75 24.16
N LEU A 492 -25.97 -16.13 24.77
CA LEU A 492 -24.56 -16.49 24.58
C LEU A 492 -24.27 -17.91 25.08
N ASN A 493 -24.76 -18.27 26.27
CA ASN A 493 -24.56 -19.62 26.82
C ASN A 493 -25.18 -20.70 25.93
N GLU A 494 -26.40 -20.47 25.43
CA GLU A 494 -27.05 -21.36 24.47
C GLU A 494 -26.23 -21.53 23.19
N LEU A 495 -25.78 -20.43 22.60
CA LEU A 495 -25.02 -20.44 21.35
C LEU A 495 -23.63 -21.06 21.49
N LEU A 496 -22.95 -20.87 22.62
CA LEU A 496 -21.63 -21.48 22.86
C LEU A 496 -21.74 -23.01 22.93
N ILE A 497 -22.81 -23.53 23.54
CA ILE A 497 -23.11 -24.97 23.57
C ILE A 497 -23.45 -25.47 22.15
N GLU A 498 -24.35 -24.78 21.45
CA GLU A 498 -24.80 -25.18 20.11
C GLU A 498 -23.65 -25.18 19.08
N LYS A 499 -22.78 -24.18 19.14
CA LYS A 499 -21.73 -23.95 18.15
C LYS A 499 -20.36 -24.52 18.54
N ASN A 500 -20.27 -25.27 19.65
CA ASN A 500 -19.03 -25.84 20.16
C ASN A 500 -18.19 -26.53 19.07
N ARG A 501 -18.82 -27.37 18.21
CA ARG A 501 -18.11 -28.11 17.15
C ARG A 501 -17.40 -27.23 16.11
N PHE A 502 -17.82 -25.97 15.98
CA PHE A 502 -17.22 -25.00 15.06
C PHE A 502 -16.22 -24.07 15.77
N LEU A 503 -16.11 -24.16 17.09
CA LEU A 503 -15.19 -23.40 17.91
C LEU A 503 -14.02 -24.32 18.32
N GLY A 504 -12.79 -23.82 18.29
CA GLY A 504 -11.69 -24.53 18.94
C GLY A 504 -11.89 -24.54 20.46
N LEU A 505 -11.54 -25.64 21.13
CA LEU A 505 -11.69 -25.82 22.59
C LEU A 505 -11.13 -24.64 23.41
N GLU A 506 -10.05 -24.02 22.95
CA GLU A 506 -9.43 -22.87 23.60
C GLU A 506 -10.27 -21.59 23.46
N ILE A 507 -10.83 -21.35 22.26
CA ILE A 507 -11.68 -20.19 21.99
C ILE A 507 -12.98 -20.30 22.79
N GLU A 508 -13.59 -21.47 22.86
CA GLU A 508 -14.79 -21.72 23.64
C GLU A 508 -14.59 -21.41 25.13
N LYS A 509 -13.52 -21.96 25.74
CA LYS A 509 -13.18 -21.69 27.15
C LYS A 509 -12.97 -20.21 27.41
N GLN A 510 -12.27 -19.52 26.51
CA GLN A 510 -12.06 -18.08 26.61
C GLN A 510 -13.38 -17.32 26.53
N LEU A 511 -14.26 -17.63 25.57
CA LEU A 511 -15.56 -16.96 25.47
C LEU A 511 -16.46 -17.22 26.68
N LEU A 512 -16.48 -18.45 27.22
CA LEU A 512 -17.22 -18.78 28.45
C LEU A 512 -16.69 -18.03 29.67
N PHE A 513 -15.37 -17.84 29.77
CA PHE A 513 -14.77 -17.05 30.84
C PHE A 513 -15.13 -15.56 30.70
N LEU A 514 -15.04 -15.02 29.49
CA LEU A 514 -15.26 -13.60 29.22
C LEU A 514 -16.74 -13.20 29.23
N SER A 515 -17.68 -14.15 29.13
CA SER A 515 -19.13 -13.89 29.09
C SER A 515 -19.84 -14.03 30.45
N ARG A 516 -19.09 -14.33 31.53
CA ARG A 516 -19.56 -14.29 32.92
C ARG A 516 -19.52 -12.85 33.44
#